data_AF-W5TR47-F1
#
_entry.id   AF-W5TR47-F1
#
_cell.length_a   1.000
_cell.length_b   1.000
_cell.length_c   1.000
_cell.angle_alpha   90.00
_cell.angle_beta   90.00
_cell.angle_gamma   90.00
#
_symmetry.space_group_name_H-M   'P 1'
#
loop_
_entity.id
_entity.type
_entity.pdbx_description
1 polymer ?
#
loop_
_entity_poly.entity_id
_entity_poly.type
_entity_poly.pdbx_seq_one_letter_code
_entity_poly.pdbx_strand_id
1 'polypeptide(L)'
;MADEPEFDPPYVADREVYGAHSHDQLWNLVHEALDPTALGEVAATWQYQADAVGAAFRTFADTVRGEFERWSGRARAAAEPVTEAFIAHGGTSAEICALLRQIMEADAEAAQTIRDALPEPRGYLPLPDPVAEAVHGGVRRMAHDIAAAAALADARDIMTFRYNSTLAASGDRVPRFTPAPQPDSGGGRRL
;
A
#
# COMPACT_ATOMS: atom_id res chain seq x y z
N MET A 1 -15.41 -7.02 25.70
CA MET A 1 -14.65 -7.42 24.50
C MET A 1 -13.94 -6.16 24.04
N ALA A 2 -12.62 -6.15 24.01
CA ALA A 2 -11.92 -5.07 23.34
C ALA A 2 -12.17 -5.29 21.84
N ASP A 3 -12.69 -4.29 21.13
CA ASP A 3 -12.73 -4.31 19.67
C ASP A 3 -11.28 -4.46 19.21
N GLU A 4 -10.97 -5.56 18.54
CA GLU A 4 -9.69 -5.66 17.84
C GLU A 4 -9.68 -4.63 16.72
N PRO A 5 -8.56 -3.89 16.55
CA PRO A 5 -8.47 -2.88 15.50
C PRO A 5 -8.62 -3.54 14.12
N GLU A 6 -9.50 -2.95 13.29
CA GLU A 6 -9.83 -3.37 11.92
C GLU A 6 -8.62 -3.31 10.97
N PHE A 7 -7.68 -2.39 11.26
CA PHE A 7 -6.47 -2.15 10.49
C PHE A 7 -5.23 -2.48 11.33
N ASP A 8 -4.14 -2.85 10.65
CA ASP A 8 -2.85 -2.97 11.29
C ASP A 8 -2.36 -1.59 11.80
N PRO A 9 -1.54 -1.55 12.87
CA PRO A 9 -0.92 -0.32 13.31
C PRO A 9 -0.12 0.34 12.19
N PRO A 10 -0.04 1.68 12.13
CA PRO A 10 0.74 2.38 11.13
C PRO A 10 2.17 1.84 11.05
N TYR A 11 2.57 1.41 9.86
CA TYR A 11 3.93 0.91 9.61
C TYR A 11 4.99 2.01 9.66
N VAL A 12 4.57 3.27 9.49
CA VAL A 12 5.43 4.46 9.62
C VAL A 12 4.80 5.40 10.63
N ALA A 13 5.45 5.56 11.79
CA ALA A 13 4.92 6.35 12.90
C ALA A 13 5.04 7.88 12.65
N ASP A 14 6.06 8.31 11.90
CA ASP A 14 6.34 9.72 11.64
C ASP A 14 6.25 10.02 10.14
N ARG A 15 5.45 11.02 9.76
CA ARG A 15 5.40 11.48 8.37
C ARG A 15 6.69 12.19 8.00
N GLU A 16 7.19 11.88 6.81
CA GLU A 16 8.43 12.45 6.32
C GLU A 16 8.31 13.97 6.09
N VAL A 17 9.35 14.70 6.50
CA VAL A 17 9.46 16.15 6.35
C VAL A 17 10.48 16.46 5.25
N TYR A 18 9.99 16.85 4.08
CA TYR A 18 10.80 17.07 2.87
C TYR A 18 11.63 18.37 2.86
N GLY A 19 11.55 19.18 3.93
CA GLY A 19 12.23 20.48 4.02
C GLY A 19 13.77 20.41 3.99
N ALA A 20 14.36 19.27 4.36
CA ALA A 20 15.81 19.07 4.35
C ALA A 20 16.38 18.63 2.98
N HIS A 21 15.52 18.20 2.05
CA HIS A 21 15.96 17.62 0.79
C HIS A 21 16.18 18.69 -0.28
N SER A 22 17.20 18.49 -1.12
CA SER A 22 17.38 19.23 -2.38
C SER A 22 16.41 18.71 -3.46
N HIS A 23 16.26 19.46 -4.54
CA HIS A 23 15.40 19.03 -5.65
C HIS A 23 15.92 17.74 -6.29
N ASP A 24 17.24 17.62 -6.48
CA ASP A 24 17.89 16.41 -6.98
C ASP A 24 17.60 15.20 -6.12
N GLN A 25 17.68 15.35 -4.79
CA GLN A 25 17.39 14.27 -3.86
C GLN A 25 15.93 13.82 -3.95
N LEU A 26 14.99 14.77 -3.96
CA LEU A 26 13.56 14.44 -4.12
C LEU A 26 13.28 13.75 -5.45
N TRP A 27 13.86 14.26 -6.54
CA TRP A 27 13.67 13.70 -7.87
C TRP A 27 14.22 12.28 -7.96
N ASN A 28 15.45 12.04 -7.46
CA ASN A 28 16.04 10.70 -7.43
C ASN A 28 15.23 9.74 -6.56
N LEU A 29 14.81 10.14 -5.36
CA LEU A 29 14.00 9.27 -4.49
C LEU A 29 12.69 8.85 -5.18
N VAL A 30 12.00 9.80 -5.82
CA VAL A 30 10.77 9.52 -6.56
C VAL A 30 11.01 8.67 -7.81
N HIS A 31 12.11 8.90 -8.54
CA HIS A 31 12.32 8.23 -9.83
C HIS A 31 13.06 6.89 -9.70
N GLU A 32 13.86 6.69 -8.66
CA GLU A 32 14.61 5.47 -8.41
C GLU A 32 13.92 4.51 -7.43
N ALA A 33 13.29 5.01 -6.37
CA ALA A 33 12.73 4.16 -5.31
C ALA A 33 11.22 3.91 -5.45
N LEU A 34 10.47 4.89 -5.94
CA LEU A 34 9.02 4.77 -6.11
C LEU A 34 8.70 4.17 -7.48
N ASP A 35 8.48 2.84 -7.52
CA ASP A 35 8.20 2.08 -8.74
C ASP A 35 6.70 1.72 -8.87
N PRO A 36 5.94 2.41 -9.75
CA PRO A 36 4.52 2.10 -10.00
C PRO A 36 4.30 0.70 -10.56
N THR A 37 5.27 0.17 -11.33
CA THR A 37 5.16 -1.15 -11.96
C THR A 37 5.22 -2.24 -10.91
N ALA A 38 6.20 -2.15 -10.00
CA ALA A 38 6.32 -3.08 -8.89
C ALA A 38 5.06 -3.10 -8.00
N LEU A 39 4.46 -1.93 -7.72
CA LEU A 39 3.19 -1.84 -7.00
C LEU A 39 2.04 -2.55 -7.76
N GLY A 40 1.97 -2.39 -9.07
CA GLY A 40 1.02 -3.11 -9.92
C GLY A 40 1.22 -4.63 -9.91
N GLU A 41 2.46 -5.12 -9.89
CA GLU A 41 2.76 -6.55 -9.77
C GLU A 41 2.34 -7.13 -8.41
N VAL A 42 2.53 -6.35 -7.33
CA VAL A 42 2.05 -6.72 -5.99
C VAL A 42 0.52 -6.75 -5.96
N ALA A 43 -0.16 -5.79 -6.60
CA ALA A 43 -1.62 -5.82 -6.73
C ALA A 43 -2.11 -7.08 -7.45
N ALA A 44 -1.48 -7.44 -8.56
CA ALA A 44 -1.80 -8.67 -9.29
C ALA A 44 -1.59 -9.93 -8.44
N THR A 45 -0.57 -9.94 -7.59
CA THR A 45 -0.33 -11.03 -6.63
C THR A 45 -1.47 -11.12 -5.61
N TRP A 46 -1.92 -10.01 -5.04
CA TRP A 46 -3.07 -9.98 -4.13
C TRP A 46 -4.38 -10.43 -4.79
N GLN A 47 -4.60 -10.06 -6.05
CA GLN A 47 -5.73 -10.58 -6.84
C GLN A 47 -5.69 -12.10 -6.93
N TYR A 48 -4.53 -12.65 -7.32
CA TYR A 48 -4.35 -14.11 -7.41
C TYR A 48 -4.64 -14.81 -6.07
N GLN A 49 -4.17 -14.25 -4.96
CA GLN A 49 -4.44 -14.81 -3.64
C GLN A 49 -5.92 -14.72 -3.24
N ALA A 50 -6.59 -13.59 -3.53
CA ALA A 50 -8.02 -13.44 -3.29
C ALA A 50 -8.83 -14.51 -4.04
N ASP A 51 -8.50 -14.74 -5.32
CA ASP A 51 -9.15 -15.75 -6.14
C ASP A 51 -8.88 -17.18 -5.64
N ALA A 52 -7.62 -17.48 -5.27
CA ALA A 52 -7.21 -18.78 -4.78
C ALA A 52 -7.91 -19.13 -3.44
N VAL A 53 -7.88 -18.22 -2.47
CA VAL A 53 -8.54 -18.39 -1.17
C VAL A 53 -10.05 -18.50 -1.35
N GLY A 54 -10.65 -17.60 -2.14
CA GLY A 54 -12.09 -17.63 -2.42
C GLY A 54 -12.53 -18.94 -3.10
N ALA A 55 -11.75 -19.45 -4.05
CA ALA A 55 -12.02 -20.73 -4.69
C ALA A 55 -11.89 -21.92 -3.72
N ALA A 56 -10.86 -21.94 -2.88
CA ALA A 56 -10.65 -22.99 -1.88
C ALA A 56 -11.81 -23.07 -0.89
N PHE A 57 -12.24 -21.93 -0.33
CA PHE A 57 -13.33 -21.90 0.65
C PHE A 57 -14.71 -22.17 0.03
N ARG A 58 -14.96 -21.74 -1.21
CA ARG A 58 -16.18 -22.16 -1.95
C ARG A 58 -16.22 -23.67 -2.13
N THR A 59 -15.11 -24.26 -2.60
CA THR A 59 -15.01 -25.72 -2.79
C THR A 59 -15.22 -26.48 -1.48
N PHE A 60 -14.61 -26.00 -0.39
CA PHE A 60 -14.78 -26.57 0.93
C PHE A 60 -16.24 -26.48 1.42
N ALA A 61 -16.86 -25.30 1.28
CA ALA A 61 -18.25 -25.09 1.68
C ALA A 61 -19.22 -26.00 0.93
N ASP A 62 -19.06 -26.15 -0.38
CA ASP A 62 -19.89 -27.02 -1.20
C ASP A 62 -19.71 -28.50 -0.83
N THR A 63 -18.47 -28.92 -0.57
CA THR A 63 -18.15 -30.28 -0.12
C THR A 63 -18.81 -30.58 1.23
N VAL A 64 -18.64 -29.69 2.21
CA VAL A 64 -19.15 -29.92 3.57
C VAL A 64 -20.68 -29.85 3.60
N ARG A 65 -21.31 -28.97 2.82
CA ARG A 65 -22.78 -28.92 2.70
C ARG A 65 -23.33 -30.28 2.25
N GLY A 66 -22.72 -30.90 1.23
CA GLY A 66 -23.10 -32.22 0.75
C GLY A 66 -22.89 -33.35 1.77
N GLU A 67 -21.88 -33.24 2.63
CA GLU A 67 -21.68 -34.20 3.73
C GLU A 67 -22.68 -33.99 4.88
N PHE A 68 -22.98 -32.75 5.25
CA PHE A 68 -23.96 -32.46 6.31
C PHE A 68 -25.38 -32.88 5.95
N GLU A 69 -25.76 -32.89 4.67
CA GLU A 69 -27.02 -33.48 4.20
C GLU A 69 -27.16 -34.95 4.59
N ARG A 70 -26.05 -35.69 4.71
CA ARG A 70 -26.02 -37.11 5.09
C ARG A 70 -25.84 -37.35 6.59
N TRP A 71 -25.44 -36.33 7.35
CA TRP A 71 -25.20 -36.41 8.78
C TRP A 71 -26.40 -35.93 9.59
N SER A 72 -26.65 -36.58 10.74
CA SER A 72 -27.73 -36.19 11.65
C SER A 72 -27.34 -36.39 13.11
N GLY A 73 -28.13 -35.78 14.00
CA GLY A 73 -27.95 -35.89 15.44
C GLY A 73 -26.92 -34.92 16.04
N ARG A 74 -26.49 -35.21 17.27
CA ARG A 74 -25.67 -34.30 18.09
C ARG A 74 -24.31 -33.95 17.47
N ALA A 75 -23.71 -34.85 16.69
CA ALA A 75 -22.43 -34.60 16.02
C ALA A 75 -22.54 -33.51 14.96
N ARG A 76 -23.61 -33.54 14.14
CA ARG A 76 -23.90 -32.48 13.17
C ARG A 76 -24.14 -31.15 13.88
N ALA A 77 -25.03 -31.14 14.89
CA ALA A 77 -25.37 -29.92 15.62
C ALA A 77 -24.15 -29.23 16.28
N ALA A 78 -23.11 -30.00 16.62
CA ALA A 78 -21.85 -29.47 17.14
C ALA A 78 -20.89 -28.99 16.04
N ALA A 79 -20.83 -29.70 14.90
CA ALA A 79 -19.87 -29.42 13.83
C ALA A 79 -20.32 -28.29 12.87
N GLU A 80 -21.62 -28.17 12.62
CA GLU A 80 -22.23 -27.18 11.71
C GLU A 80 -21.81 -25.73 12.05
N PRO A 81 -21.99 -25.21 13.28
CA PRO A 81 -21.63 -23.82 13.58
C PRO A 81 -20.13 -23.55 13.49
N VAL A 82 -19.27 -24.51 13.87
CA VAL A 82 -17.81 -24.35 13.77
C VAL A 82 -17.36 -24.31 12.30
N THR A 83 -17.99 -25.13 11.46
CA THR A 83 -17.71 -25.16 10.02
C THR A 83 -18.17 -23.86 9.35
N GLU A 84 -19.36 -23.38 9.68
CA GLU A 84 -19.87 -22.11 9.16
C GLU A 84 -18.96 -20.93 9.54
N ALA A 85 -18.50 -20.89 10.80
CA ALA A 85 -17.54 -19.88 11.25
C ALA A 85 -16.21 -19.95 10.49
N PHE A 86 -15.71 -21.16 10.22
CA PHE A 86 -14.48 -21.34 9.42
C PHE A 86 -14.66 -20.92 7.96
N ILE A 87 -15.81 -21.24 7.34
CA ILE A 87 -16.14 -20.81 5.97
C ILE A 87 -16.23 -19.28 5.90
N ALA A 88 -16.92 -18.65 6.86
CA ALA A 88 -17.04 -17.20 6.94
C ALA A 88 -15.66 -16.53 7.07
N HIS A 89 -14.80 -17.07 7.94
CA HIS A 89 -13.43 -16.60 8.12
C HIS A 89 -12.60 -16.64 6.83
N GLY A 90 -12.75 -17.70 6.04
CA GLY A 90 -12.13 -17.80 4.73
C GLY A 90 -12.65 -16.78 3.71
N GLY A 91 -13.95 -16.50 3.73
CA GLY A 91 -14.57 -15.42 2.95
C GLY A 91 -13.96 -14.06 3.29
N THR A 92 -13.90 -13.73 4.59
CA THR A 92 -13.26 -12.49 5.07
C THR A 92 -11.79 -12.41 4.65
N SER A 93 -11.04 -13.51 4.69
CA SER A 93 -9.64 -13.54 4.24
C SER A 93 -9.50 -13.21 2.74
N ALA A 94 -10.39 -13.74 1.90
CA ALA A 94 -10.41 -13.41 0.47
C ALA A 94 -10.76 -11.94 0.22
N GLU A 95 -11.71 -11.39 0.98
CA GLU A 95 -12.09 -9.97 0.92
C GLU A 95 -10.94 -9.04 1.32
N ILE A 96 -10.19 -9.38 2.37
CA ILE A 96 -8.99 -8.65 2.79
C ILE A 96 -7.94 -8.62 1.67
N CYS A 97 -7.67 -9.77 1.03
CA CYS A 97 -6.76 -9.83 -0.13
C CYS A 97 -7.25 -8.91 -1.27
N ALA A 98 -8.55 -8.89 -1.54
CA ALA A 98 -9.13 -8.03 -2.58
C ALA A 98 -9.02 -6.53 -2.23
N LEU A 99 -9.14 -6.16 -0.95
CA LEU A 99 -8.94 -4.79 -0.48
C LEU A 99 -7.46 -4.38 -0.60
N LEU A 100 -6.52 -5.26 -0.23
CA LEU A 100 -5.09 -5.01 -0.39
C LEU A 100 -4.71 -4.76 -1.85
N ARG A 101 -5.28 -5.53 -2.78
CA ARG A 101 -5.13 -5.25 -4.23
C ARG A 101 -5.57 -3.82 -4.58
N GLN A 102 -6.76 -3.40 -4.14
CA GLN A 102 -7.28 -2.06 -4.45
C GLN A 102 -6.37 -0.96 -3.90
N ILE A 103 -5.82 -1.15 -2.70
CA ILE A 103 -4.86 -0.22 -2.11
C ILE A 103 -3.61 -0.13 -2.99
N MET A 104 -3.03 -1.27 -3.38
CA MET A 104 -1.82 -1.30 -4.22
C MET A 104 -2.04 -0.70 -5.61
N GLU A 105 -3.22 -0.87 -6.21
CA GLU A 105 -3.58 -0.22 -7.49
C GLU A 105 -3.66 1.30 -7.35
N ALA A 106 -4.31 1.80 -6.30
CA ALA A 106 -4.40 3.22 -6.02
C ALA A 106 -3.01 3.82 -5.73
N ASP A 107 -2.16 3.08 -5.02
CA ASP A 107 -0.79 3.47 -4.73
C ASP A 107 0.07 3.50 -6.00
N ALA A 108 -0.11 2.55 -6.93
CA ALA A 108 0.57 2.57 -8.22
C ALA A 108 0.17 3.81 -9.05
N GLU A 109 -1.12 4.16 -9.10
CA GLU A 109 -1.61 5.35 -9.79
C GLU A 109 -1.08 6.64 -9.14
N ALA A 110 -1.10 6.71 -7.81
CA ALA A 110 -0.55 7.84 -7.07
C ALA A 110 0.95 7.99 -7.30
N ALA A 111 1.69 6.88 -7.29
CA ALA A 111 3.12 6.83 -7.57
C ALA A 111 3.45 7.40 -8.95
N GLN A 112 2.73 6.95 -9.99
CA GLN A 112 2.89 7.46 -11.34
C GLN A 112 2.56 8.96 -11.42
N THR A 113 1.47 9.38 -10.78
CA THR A 113 1.07 10.80 -10.73
C THR A 113 2.12 11.69 -10.06
N ILE A 114 2.79 11.20 -9.02
CA ILE A 114 3.86 11.92 -8.32
C ILE A 114 5.10 12.02 -9.21
N ARG A 115 5.49 10.92 -9.87
CA ARG A 115 6.62 10.89 -10.82
C ARG A 115 6.40 11.90 -11.95
N ASP A 116 5.22 11.89 -12.57
CA ASP A 116 4.89 12.79 -13.67
C ASP A 116 4.80 14.26 -13.26
N ALA A 117 4.44 14.52 -12.00
CA ALA A 117 4.30 15.88 -11.48
C ALA A 117 5.65 16.51 -11.08
N LEU A 118 6.66 15.71 -10.76
CA LEU A 118 7.93 16.19 -10.23
C LEU A 118 8.95 16.41 -11.38
N PRO A 119 9.19 17.67 -11.80
CA PRO A 119 10.05 17.94 -12.93
C PRO A 119 11.51 17.61 -12.66
N GLU A 120 12.25 17.26 -13.71
CA GLU A 120 13.70 17.06 -13.60
C GLU A 120 14.40 18.35 -13.17
N PRO A 121 15.27 18.30 -12.14
CA PRO A 121 16.09 19.43 -11.72
C PRO A 121 17.02 19.89 -12.86
N ARG A 122 17.17 21.21 -13.01
CA ARG A 122 18.03 21.79 -14.04
C ARG A 122 19.22 22.52 -13.43
N GLY A 123 20.42 22.09 -13.79
CA GLY A 123 21.66 22.80 -13.47
C GLY A 123 21.82 24.12 -14.25
N TYR A 124 22.58 25.06 -13.70
CA TYR A 124 22.96 26.28 -14.43
C TYR A 124 23.90 25.94 -15.57
N LEU A 125 23.61 26.46 -16.77
CA LEU A 125 24.47 26.34 -17.95
C LEU A 125 25.12 27.71 -18.25
N PRO A 126 26.44 27.85 -18.04
CA PRO A 126 27.18 29.06 -18.41
C PRO A 126 27.12 29.35 -19.91
N LEU A 127 27.32 30.63 -20.28
CA LEU A 127 27.49 30.99 -21.68
C LEU A 127 28.78 30.37 -22.26
N PRO A 128 28.78 29.97 -23.55
CA PRO A 128 30.00 29.46 -24.20
C PRO A 128 31.12 30.50 -24.30
N ASP A 129 30.76 31.79 -24.39
CA ASP A 129 31.71 32.91 -24.38
C ASP A 129 32.00 33.33 -22.93
N PRO A 130 33.25 33.17 -22.43
CA PRO A 130 33.62 33.56 -21.07
C PRO A 130 33.50 35.05 -20.79
N VAL A 131 33.68 35.91 -21.80
CA VAL A 131 33.55 37.37 -21.62
C VAL A 131 32.07 37.73 -21.46
N ALA A 132 31.20 37.16 -22.29
CA ALA A 132 29.76 37.31 -22.13
C ALA A 132 29.27 36.73 -20.79
N GLU A 133 29.82 35.60 -20.32
CA GLU A 133 29.52 35.04 -18.99
C GLU A 133 29.98 35.98 -17.87
N ALA A 134 31.15 36.60 -17.98
CA ALA A 134 31.62 37.54 -16.96
C ALA A 134 30.71 38.78 -16.85
N VAL A 135 30.16 39.26 -17.97
CA VAL A 135 29.30 40.45 -18.02
C VAL A 135 27.85 40.13 -17.64
N HIS A 136 27.28 39.04 -18.15
CA HIS A 136 25.86 38.71 -18.03
C HIS A 136 25.56 37.56 -17.05
N GLY A 137 26.57 36.79 -16.67
CA GLY A 137 26.42 35.58 -15.86
C GLY A 137 25.83 35.84 -14.48
N GLY A 138 26.09 37.00 -13.87
CA GLY A 138 25.50 37.36 -12.58
C GLY A 138 23.96 37.42 -12.62
N VAL A 139 23.41 38.13 -13.61
CA VAL A 139 21.95 38.24 -13.80
C VAL A 139 21.34 36.88 -14.18
N ARG A 140 22.02 36.12 -15.05
CA ARG A 140 21.58 34.79 -15.47
C ARG A 140 21.57 33.78 -14.31
N ARG A 141 22.62 33.77 -13.49
CA ARG A 141 22.69 32.92 -12.28
C ARG A 141 21.60 33.29 -11.29
N MET A 142 21.39 34.57 -11.01
CA MET A 142 20.32 35.01 -10.12
C MET A 142 18.92 34.59 -10.62
N ALA A 143 18.66 34.71 -11.93
CA ALA A 143 17.41 34.25 -12.53
C ALA A 143 17.25 32.72 -12.44
N HIS A 144 18.33 31.97 -12.63
CA HIS A 144 18.35 30.52 -12.45
C HIS A 144 18.10 30.12 -10.99
N ASP A 145 18.76 30.77 -10.03
CA ASP A 145 18.61 30.48 -8.60
C ASP A 145 17.17 30.72 -8.13
N ILE A 146 16.52 31.80 -8.60
CA ILE A 146 15.10 32.08 -8.31
C ILE A 146 14.20 30.99 -8.88
N ALA A 147 14.41 30.58 -10.14
CA ALA A 147 13.63 29.52 -10.76
C ALA A 147 13.86 28.15 -10.09
N ALA A 148 15.10 27.86 -9.70
CA ALA A 148 15.46 26.64 -8.99
C ALA A 148 14.83 26.59 -7.58
N ALA A 149 14.81 27.72 -6.87
CA ALA A 149 14.15 27.83 -5.57
C ALA A 149 12.64 27.64 -5.67
N ALA A 150 11.99 28.20 -6.70
CA ALA A 150 10.57 27.99 -6.97
C ALA A 150 10.27 26.51 -7.29
N ALA A 151 11.06 25.89 -8.17
CA ALA A 151 10.90 24.48 -8.50
C ALA A 151 11.10 23.55 -7.29
N LEU A 152 12.04 23.87 -6.39
CA LEU A 152 12.20 23.13 -5.14
C LEU A 152 11.01 23.31 -4.19
N ALA A 153 10.41 24.49 -4.12
CA ALA A 153 9.19 24.70 -3.34
C ALA A 153 8.04 23.85 -3.89
N ASP A 154 7.82 23.87 -5.21
CA ASP A 154 6.80 23.06 -5.87
C ASP A 154 7.03 21.55 -5.66
N ALA A 155 8.28 21.10 -5.77
CA ALA A 155 8.67 19.72 -5.48
C ALA A 155 8.31 19.30 -4.05
N ARG A 156 8.59 20.16 -3.07
CA ARG A 156 8.24 19.91 -1.66
C ARG A 156 6.74 19.92 -1.42
N ASP A 157 5.98 20.75 -2.13
CA ASP A 157 4.53 20.77 -2.06
C ASP A 157 3.93 19.49 -2.67
N ILE A 158 4.48 18.99 -3.79
CA ILE A 158 4.09 17.70 -4.36
C ILE A 158 4.30 16.59 -3.32
N MET A 159 5.46 16.52 -2.67
CA MET A 159 5.72 15.49 -1.67
C MET A 159 4.84 15.66 -0.42
N THR A 160 4.71 16.88 0.08
CA THR A 160 3.90 17.17 1.28
C THR A 160 2.42 16.91 1.07
N PHE A 161 1.86 17.28 -0.08
CA PHE A 161 0.41 17.28 -0.30
C PHE A 161 -0.08 16.11 -1.15
N ARG A 162 0.76 15.52 -2.01
CA ARG A 162 0.37 14.34 -2.81
C ARG A 162 0.91 13.06 -2.20
N TYR A 163 2.21 12.95 -1.94
CA TYR A 163 2.79 11.71 -1.41
C TYR A 163 2.23 11.38 -0.01
N ASN A 164 2.26 12.33 0.93
CA ASN A 164 1.78 12.08 2.30
C ASN A 164 0.26 11.84 2.40
N SER A 165 -0.54 12.33 1.44
CA SER A 165 -2.00 12.16 1.46
C SER A 165 -2.48 10.91 0.73
N THR A 166 -1.59 10.27 -0.06
CA THR A 166 -1.87 9.05 -0.82
C THR A 166 -1.09 7.89 -0.22
N LEU A 167 0.17 7.69 -0.64
CA LEU A 167 1.03 6.56 -0.29
C LEU A 167 1.29 6.42 1.21
N ALA A 168 1.54 7.52 1.93
CA ALA A 168 1.75 7.42 3.37
C ALA A 168 0.43 7.13 4.11
N ALA A 169 -0.68 7.69 3.65
CA ALA A 169 -1.99 7.51 4.26
C ALA A 169 -2.62 6.15 3.94
N SER A 170 -2.24 5.51 2.83
CA SER A 170 -2.68 4.15 2.50
C SER A 170 -2.13 3.12 3.48
N GLY A 171 -0.92 3.35 4.00
CA GLY A 171 -0.29 2.55 5.05
C GLY A 171 -1.06 2.52 6.38
N ASP A 172 -1.91 3.51 6.64
CA ASP A 172 -2.80 3.56 7.81
C ASP A 172 -4.09 2.75 7.61
N ARG A 173 -4.33 2.23 6.39
CA ARG A 173 -5.57 1.55 5.98
C ARG A 173 -5.33 0.10 5.59
N VAL A 174 -4.21 -0.49 6.01
CA VAL A 174 -3.89 -1.89 5.74
C VAL A 174 -4.83 -2.78 6.58
N PRO A 175 -5.77 -3.51 5.97
CA PRO A 175 -6.70 -4.37 6.70
C PRO A 175 -5.96 -5.50 7.42
N ARG A 176 -6.43 -5.83 8.62
CA ARG A 176 -5.83 -6.86 9.44
C ARG A 176 -6.39 -8.25 9.15
N PHE A 177 -5.51 -9.22 8.94
CA PHE A 177 -5.92 -10.63 8.95
C PHE A 177 -6.25 -11.07 10.38
N THR A 178 -7.49 -11.47 10.61
CA THR A 178 -7.87 -12.10 11.88
C THR A 178 -7.27 -13.50 11.95
N PRO A 179 -6.83 -14.00 13.12
CA PRO A 179 -6.45 -15.40 13.26
C PRO A 179 -7.66 -16.32 13.08
N ALA A 180 -7.46 -17.49 12.47
CA ALA A 180 -8.50 -18.49 12.35
C ALA A 180 -9.01 -18.95 13.74
N PRO A 181 -10.31 -19.26 13.89
CA PRO A 181 -10.83 -19.83 15.13
C PRO A 181 -10.06 -21.09 15.50
N GLN A 182 -9.45 -21.14 16.68
CA GLN A 182 -8.81 -22.35 17.16
C GLN A 182 -9.88 -23.38 17.52
N PRO A 183 -9.76 -24.65 17.08
CA PRO A 183 -10.62 -25.70 17.60
C PRO A 183 -10.33 -25.87 19.08
N ASP A 184 -11.38 -25.92 19.90
CA ASP A 184 -11.27 -26.30 21.30
C ASP A 184 -10.54 -27.64 21.38
N SER A 185 -9.27 -27.59 21.78
CA SER A 185 -8.46 -28.77 22.03
C SER A 185 -9.01 -29.37 23.31
N GLY A 186 -10.08 -30.16 23.18
CA GLY A 186 -10.83 -30.74 24.28
C GLY A 186 -9.90 -31.28 25.35
N GLY A 187 -9.73 -30.49 26.41
CA GLY A 187 -8.91 -30.82 27.56
C GLY A 187 -9.53 -32.02 28.24
N GLY A 188 -9.11 -33.21 27.83
CA GLY A 188 -9.33 -34.45 28.53
C GLY A 188 -8.73 -34.33 29.92
N ARG A 189 -9.53 -33.82 30.86
CA ARG A 189 -9.27 -33.90 32.29
C ARG A 189 -9.32 -35.38 32.64
N ARG A 190 -8.15 -36.00 32.70
CA ARG A 190 -7.99 -37.34 33.27
C ARG A 190 -8.58 -37.28 34.69
N LEU A 191 -9.47 -38.25 34.97
CA LEU A 191 -9.96 -38.59 36.29
C LEU A 191 -8.80 -38.86 37.24
#